data_AF-A0AA41V7X5-F1
#
_entry.id   AF-A0AA41V7X5-F1
#
_cell.length_a   1.000
_cell.length_b   1.000
_cell.length_c   1.000
_cell.angle_alpha   90.00
_cell.angle_beta   90.00
_cell.angle_gamma   90.00
#
_symmetry.space_group_name_H-M   'P 1'
#
loop_
_entity.id
_entity.type
_entity.pdbx_description
1 polymer ?
#
loop_
_entity_poly.entity_id
_entity_poly.type
_entity_poly.pdbx_seq_one_letter_code
_entity_poly.pdbx_strand_id
1 'polypeptide(L)'
;MSSSQLIFETVKGSHEFKIQGYSQARGTGAGRFKTSAKFTVGRCDWVVAFYPDGYNQASKEYVSMFVKLVSPTEASASYDFKLLDQRGKGIHKLNNGPKTPLPYTRANPMR
;
A
#
# COMPACT_ATOMS: atom_id res chain seq x y z
N MET A 1 4.25 17.25 -43.13
CA MET A 1 5.06 17.28 -41.89
C MET A 1 4.42 16.32 -40.89
N SER A 2 5.20 15.50 -40.19
CA SER A 2 4.68 14.63 -39.12
C SER A 2 5.12 15.18 -37.77
N SER A 3 4.25 15.10 -36.77
CA SER A 3 4.51 15.49 -35.39
C SER A 3 4.11 14.34 -34.46
N SER A 4 4.82 14.19 -33.35
CA SER A 4 4.47 13.25 -32.28
C SER A 4 4.53 13.95 -30.93
N GLN A 5 3.76 13.45 -29.98
CA GLN A 5 3.70 13.93 -28.60
C GLN A 5 3.91 12.76 -27.64
N LEU A 6 4.50 13.05 -26.48
CA LEU A 6 4.66 12.12 -25.37
C LEU A 6 3.83 12.63 -24.20
N ILE A 7 2.90 11.81 -23.71
CA ILE A 7 1.95 12.17 -22.64
C ILE A 7 2.18 11.23 -21.45
N PHE A 8 2.30 11.81 -20.26
CA PHE A 8 2.31 11.07 -19.00
C PHE A 8 1.00 11.34 -18.26
N GLU A 9 0.19 10.30 -18.06
CA GLU A 9 -1.06 10.40 -17.30
C GLU A 9 -0.89 9.84 -15.88
N THR A 10 -1.29 10.63 -14.88
CA THR A 10 -1.38 10.17 -13.49
C THR A 10 -2.79 9.72 -13.20
N VAL A 11 -2.97 8.42 -12.95
CA VAL A 11 -4.26 7.86 -12.54
C VAL A 11 -4.34 7.82 -11.01
N LYS A 12 -5.40 8.39 -10.45
CA LYS A 12 -5.68 8.35 -9.01
C LYS A 12 -6.65 7.24 -8.68
N GLY A 13 -6.47 6.61 -7.52
CA GLY A 13 -7.37 5.59 -6.99
C GLY A 13 -7.26 5.51 -5.47
N SER A 14 -8.22 4.83 -4.84
CA SER A 14 -8.21 4.58 -3.40
C SER A 14 -8.75 3.19 -3.11
N HIS A 15 -8.32 2.61 -1.98
CA HIS A 15 -8.76 1.30 -1.53
C HIS A 15 -9.01 1.34 -0.02
N GLU A 16 -10.22 1.01 0.41
CA GLU A 16 -10.53 0.83 1.81
C GLU A 16 -10.27 -0.63 2.21
N PHE A 17 -9.28 -0.84 3.08
CA PHE A 17 -8.93 -2.15 3.59
C PHE A 17 -9.44 -2.34 5.03
N LYS A 18 -10.58 -3.03 5.18
CA LYS A 18 -11.20 -3.31 6.49
C LYS A 18 -10.67 -4.61 7.09
N ILE A 19 -10.03 -4.51 8.25
CA ILE A 19 -9.53 -5.66 9.01
C ILE A 19 -10.52 -6.00 10.12
N GLN A 20 -11.18 -7.15 10.00
CA GLN A 20 -12.03 -7.70 11.05
C GLN A 20 -11.21 -8.64 11.95
N GLY A 21 -11.50 -8.66 13.26
CA GLY A 21 -10.80 -9.52 14.20
C GLY A 21 -9.31 -9.18 14.36
N TYR A 22 -8.93 -7.89 14.31
CA TYR A 22 -7.54 -7.43 14.39
C TYR A 22 -6.73 -8.08 15.54
N SER A 23 -7.33 -8.25 16.72
CA SER A 23 -6.68 -8.89 17.88
C SER A 23 -6.21 -10.32 17.59
N GLN A 24 -6.93 -11.07 16.77
CA GLN A 24 -6.56 -12.43 16.36
C GLN A 24 -5.45 -12.47 15.30
N ALA A 25 -5.17 -11.33 14.64
CA ALA A 25 -4.09 -11.25 13.68
C ALA A 25 -2.72 -11.00 14.34
N ARG A 26 -2.69 -10.53 15.58
CA ARG A 26 -1.47 -10.27 16.36
C ARG A 26 -0.90 -11.56 16.97
N GLY A 27 0.36 -11.50 17.38
CA GLY A 27 1.06 -12.62 18.03
C GLY A 27 1.56 -13.71 17.06
N THR A 28 1.55 -13.41 15.76
CA THR A 28 2.09 -14.31 14.72
C THR A 28 3.61 -14.14 14.53
N GLY A 29 4.16 -13.04 15.04
CA GLY A 29 5.59 -12.72 14.99
C GLY A 29 5.95 -11.74 13.88
N ALA A 30 7.02 -10.98 14.09
CA ALA A 30 7.49 -9.97 13.12
C ALA A 30 7.81 -10.62 11.76
N GLY A 31 7.48 -9.91 10.68
CA GLY A 31 7.67 -10.39 9.30
C GLY A 31 6.57 -11.31 8.77
N ARG A 32 5.60 -11.71 9.61
CA ARG A 32 4.38 -12.38 9.14
C ARG A 32 3.37 -11.34 8.67
N PHE A 33 2.80 -11.55 7.49
CA PHE A 33 1.81 -10.63 6.91
C PHE A 33 0.60 -11.35 6.35
N LYS A 34 -0.46 -10.56 6.18
CA LYS A 34 -1.67 -10.88 5.39
C LYS A 34 -1.82 -9.83 4.29
N THR A 35 -2.51 -10.15 3.21
CA THR A 35 -2.77 -9.18 2.14
C THR A 35 -4.23 -8.78 2.09
N SER A 36 -4.49 -7.56 1.61
CA SER A 36 -5.83 -7.18 1.14
C SER A 36 -6.25 -8.03 -0.06
N ALA A 37 -7.51 -7.86 -0.48
CA ALA A 37 -7.90 -8.21 -1.83
C ALA A 37 -7.14 -7.34 -2.85
N LYS A 38 -7.04 -7.82 -4.08
CA LYS A 38 -6.48 -7.04 -5.19
C LYS A 38 -7.37 -5.83 -5.48
N PHE A 39 -6.74 -4.70 -5.79
CA PHE A 39 -7.42 -3.51 -6.29
C PHE A 39 -6.64 -2.94 -7.47
N THR A 40 -7.35 -2.38 -8.45
CA THR A 40 -6.76 -1.95 -9.72
C THR A 40 -6.72 -0.43 -9.81
N VAL A 41 -5.54 0.13 -10.06
CA VAL A 41 -5.30 1.57 -10.30
C VAL A 41 -4.28 1.70 -11.42
N GLY A 42 -4.56 2.54 -12.42
CA GLY A 42 -3.64 2.76 -13.54
C GLY A 42 -3.36 1.48 -14.35
N ARG A 43 -4.36 0.61 -14.50
CA ARG A 43 -4.26 -0.72 -15.16
C ARG A 43 -3.28 -1.70 -14.47
N CYS A 44 -2.86 -1.36 -13.26
CA CYS A 44 -2.00 -2.19 -12.44
C CYS A 44 -2.80 -2.70 -11.24
N ASP A 45 -2.60 -3.97 -10.90
CA ASP A 45 -3.16 -4.63 -9.74
C ASP A 45 -2.20 -4.50 -8.57
N TRP A 46 -2.76 -4.07 -7.45
CA TRP A 46 -2.05 -3.82 -6.21
C TRP A 46 -2.68 -4.60 -5.07
N VAL A 47 -1.89 -4.85 -4.03
CA VAL A 47 -2.39 -5.30 -2.73
C VAL A 47 -1.73 -4.48 -1.62
N VAL A 48 -2.39 -4.39 -0.47
CA VAL A 48 -1.78 -3.91 0.76
C VAL A 48 -1.26 -5.10 1.54
N ALA A 49 0.04 -5.12 1.84
CA ALA A 49 0.63 -6.10 2.74
C ALA A 49 0.59 -5.56 4.17
N PHE A 50 -0.13 -6.25 5.06
CA PHE A 50 -0.35 -5.86 6.45
C PHE A 50 0.41 -6.79 7.39
N TYR A 51 1.35 -6.21 8.14
CA TYR A 51 2.18 -6.87 9.14
C TYR A 51 1.68 -6.47 10.53
N PRO A 52 0.83 -7.31 11.16
CA PRO A 52 0.25 -7.01 12.44
C PRO A 52 1.32 -6.82 13.52
N ASP A 53 2.40 -7.59 13.51
CA ASP A 53 3.48 -7.56 14.52
C ASP A 53 4.79 -6.92 14.00
N GLY A 54 4.68 -6.02 13.01
CA GLY A 54 5.81 -5.32 12.39
C GLY A 54 6.44 -6.09 11.22
N TYR A 55 7.09 -5.35 10.31
CA TYR A 55 7.78 -5.89 9.14
C TYR A 55 9.00 -6.76 9.49
N ASN A 56 9.74 -6.33 10.51
CA ASN A 56 10.95 -6.96 11.01
C ASN A 56 11.12 -6.66 12.50
N GLN A 57 12.18 -7.20 13.11
CA GLN A 57 12.43 -7.07 14.54
C GLN A 57 12.59 -5.61 15.01
N ALA A 58 13.11 -4.72 14.15
CA ALA A 58 13.25 -3.30 14.46
C ALA A 58 11.89 -2.58 14.51
N SER A 59 10.87 -3.13 13.86
CA SER A 59 9.51 -2.58 13.80
C SER A 59 8.48 -3.36 14.63
N LYS A 60 8.91 -4.30 15.49
CA LYS A 60 8.02 -5.24 16.20
C LYS A 60 6.96 -4.60 17.10
N GLU A 61 7.18 -3.36 17.52
CA GLU A 61 6.27 -2.59 18.38
C GLU A 61 5.20 -1.84 17.56
N TYR A 62 5.34 -1.82 16.23
CA TYR A 62 4.46 -1.12 15.31
C TYR A 62 3.67 -2.10 14.45
N VAL A 63 2.57 -1.59 13.89
CA VAL A 63 1.94 -2.20 12.72
C VAL A 63 2.65 -1.65 11.49
N SER A 64 3.07 -2.51 10.57
CA SER A 64 3.64 -2.08 9.29
C SER A 64 2.69 -2.41 8.15
N MET A 65 2.59 -1.50 7.18
CA MET A 65 1.77 -1.65 5.99
C MET A 65 2.55 -1.17 4.78
N PHE A 66 2.48 -1.92 3.69
CA PHE A 66 3.17 -1.61 2.44
C PHE A 66 2.23 -1.79 1.26
N VAL A 67 2.45 -1.03 0.19
CA VAL A 67 1.78 -1.26 -1.08
C VAL A 67 2.64 -2.21 -1.89
N LYS A 68 2.02 -3.21 -2.51
CA LYS A 68 2.70 -4.18 -3.35
C LYS A 68 2.06 -4.24 -4.73
N LEU A 69 2.88 -4.08 -5.77
CA LEU A 69 2.49 -4.34 -7.14
C LEU A 69 2.43 -5.85 -7.38
N VAL A 70 1.31 -6.34 -7.88
CA VAL A 70 1.10 -7.76 -8.21
C VAL A 70 0.84 -8.00 -9.70
N SER A 71 0.65 -6.94 -10.47
CA SER A 71 0.68 -7.03 -11.94
C SER A 71 2.07 -7.42 -12.46
N PRO A 72 2.14 -8.04 -13.66
CA PRO A 72 3.41 -8.36 -14.31
C PRO A 72 4.12 -7.14 -14.89
N THR A 73 3.46 -5.98 -14.92
CA THR A 73 3.97 -4.72 -15.44
C THR A 73 4.82 -3.98 -14.41
N GLU A 74 5.50 -2.93 -14.85
CA GLU A 74 6.14 -1.96 -13.97
C GLU A 74 5.23 -0.74 -13.80
N ALA A 75 5.32 -0.11 -12.63
CA ALA A 75 4.54 1.09 -12.34
C ALA A 75 5.33 2.04 -11.44
N SER A 76 5.13 3.34 -11.63
CA SER A 76 5.59 4.36 -10.67
C SER A 76 4.39 4.88 -9.90
N ALA A 77 4.44 4.83 -8.57
CA ALA A 77 3.33 5.27 -7.73
C ALA A 77 3.79 6.00 -6.48
N SER A 78 3.01 6.99 -6.07
CA SER A 78 2.99 7.59 -4.73
C SER A 78 1.65 7.27 -4.08
N TYR A 79 1.64 7.20 -2.75
CA TYR A 79 0.44 6.85 -1.98
C TYR A 79 0.56 7.38 -0.56
N ASP A 80 -0.59 7.49 0.10
CA ASP A 80 -0.68 7.78 1.52
C ASP A 80 -1.57 6.73 2.20
N PHE A 81 -1.20 6.35 3.42
CA PHE A 81 -2.05 5.52 4.27
C PHE A 81 -2.82 6.38 5.27
N LYS A 82 -4.12 6.16 5.35
CA LYS A 82 -5.00 6.81 6.32
C LYS A 82 -5.66 5.75 7.20
N LEU A 83 -5.35 5.78 8.50
CA LEU A 83 -6.04 4.95 9.48
C LEU A 83 -7.33 5.66 9.91
N LEU A 84 -8.46 4.99 9.66
CA LEU A 84 -9.77 5.56 9.94
C LEU A 84 -10.13 5.43 11.43
N ASP A 85 -10.43 6.56 12.10
CA ASP A 85 -10.97 6.54 13.46
C ASP A 85 -12.43 6.09 13.43
N GLN A 86 -12.70 5.00 14.13
CA GLN A 86 -14.02 4.39 14.22
C GLN A 86 -14.91 5.05 15.28
N ARG A 87 -14.37 5.97 16.09
CA ARG A 87 -15.13 6.69 17.15
C ARG A 87 -15.99 7.83 16.61
N GLY A 88 -16.01 8.05 15.30
CA GLY A 88 -16.84 9.07 14.64
C GLY A 88 -16.38 10.52 14.85
N LYS A 89 -15.20 10.75 15.44
CA LYS A 89 -14.66 12.10 15.68
C LYS A 89 -13.89 12.69 14.50
N GLY A 90 -13.68 11.90 13.43
CA GLY A 90 -12.97 12.33 12.23
C GLY A 90 -11.45 12.51 12.39
N ILE A 91 -10.87 12.11 13.52
CA ILE A 91 -9.42 12.24 13.77
C ILE A 91 -8.70 11.03 13.18
N HIS A 92 -8.32 11.14 11.91
CA HIS A 92 -7.63 10.07 11.20
C HIS A 92 -6.11 10.19 11.36
N LYS A 93 -5.41 9.08 11.60
CA LYS A 93 -3.93 9.09 11.57
C LYS A 93 -3.47 8.95 10.13
N LEU A 94 -2.66 9.89 9.67
CA LEU A 94 -2.03 9.86 8.36
C LEU A 94 -0.60 9.32 8.48
N ASN A 95 -0.25 8.36 7.65
CA ASN A 95 1.12 7.91 7.46
C ASN A 95 1.47 8.08 5.99
N ASN A 96 2.37 9.03 5.71
CA ASN A 96 2.69 9.40 4.34
C ASN A 96 3.60 8.35 3.73
N GLY A 97 3.28 7.94 2.51
CA GLY A 97 4.19 7.17 1.69
C GLY A 97 5.20 8.07 0.97
N PRO A 98 5.82 7.56 -0.10
CA PRO A 98 6.73 8.34 -0.93
C PRO A 98 6.05 9.58 -1.51
N LYS A 99 6.62 10.77 -1.27
CA LYS A 99 6.12 12.02 -1.87
C LYS A 99 6.34 12.08 -3.38
N THR A 100 7.41 11.45 -3.86
CA THR A 100 7.70 11.26 -5.27
C THR A 100 7.31 9.83 -5.68
N PRO A 101 6.73 9.64 -6.89
CA PRO A 101 6.42 8.30 -7.37
C PRO A 101 7.67 7.43 -7.39
N LEU A 102 7.61 6.30 -6.70
CA LEU A 102 8.69 5.32 -6.71
C LEU A 102 8.38 4.19 -7.68
N PRO A 103 9.40 3.65 -8.38
CA PRO A 103 9.19 2.54 -9.28
C PRO A 103 8.98 1.24 -8.48
N TYR A 104 7.99 0.50 -8.94
CA TYR A 104 7.64 -0.86 -8.57
C TYR A 104 7.91 -1.76 -9.74
N THR A 105 8.74 -2.78 -9.51
CA THR A 105 9.18 -3.74 -10.53
C THR A 105 9.16 -5.14 -9.95
N ARG A 106 9.40 -6.16 -10.78
CA ARG A 106 9.50 -7.54 -10.31
C ARG A 106 10.60 -7.74 -9.25
N ALA A 107 11.69 -6.97 -9.34
CA ALA A 107 12.81 -7.04 -8.39
C ALA A 107 12.52 -6.29 -7.07
N ASN A 108 11.62 -5.29 -7.11
CA ASN A 108 11.20 -4.55 -5.93
C ASN A 108 9.68 -4.29 -5.96
N PRO A 109 8.87 -5.31 -5.66
CA PRO A 109 7.43 -5.22 -5.83
C PRO A 109 6.73 -4.53 -4.65
N MET A 110 7.42 -4.25 -3.54
CA MET A 110 6.84 -3.76 -2.29
C MET A 110 7.57 -2.51 -1.81
N ARG A 111 6.83 -1.44 -1.50
CA ARG A 111 7.37 -0.24 -0.86
C ARG A 111 6.45 0.33 0.20
#